data_AF-A0A965QME7-F1
#
_entry.id   AF-A0A965QME7-F1
#
_cell.length_a   1.000
_cell.length_b   1.000
_cell.length_c   1.000
_cell.angle_alpha   90.00
_cell.angle_beta   90.00
_cell.angle_gamma   90.00
#
_symmetry.space_group_name_H-M   'P 1'
#
loop_
_entity.id
_entity.type
_entity.pdbx_description
1 polymer ?
#
loop_
_entity_poly.entity_id
_entity_poly.type
_entity_poly.pdbx_seq_one_letter_code
_entity_poly.pdbx_strand_id
1 'polypeptide(L)'
;MLASQELHIHVAHSPDPDDRLMFWPLTAGYAPSTVEGRAYLFSFEEADTQALNSIASQGGADVCAVSAVHALRLLGRYQPLVMGASVGDSYGPVVVALKGGAGENVWNNQPASRREKLHLLTPGETTTAHTVAQLVGLE
;
A
#
# COMPACT_ATOMS: atom_id res chain seq x y z
N MET A 1 -12.72 29.97 -27.95
CA MET A 1 -12.47 28.60 -27.42
C MET A 1 -11.39 28.73 -26.37
N LEU A 2 -11.73 28.60 -25.09
CA LEU A 2 -10.72 28.53 -24.03
C LEU A 2 -9.95 27.22 -24.26
N ALA A 3 -8.62 27.28 -24.29
CA ALA A 3 -7.81 26.06 -24.34
C ALA A 3 -8.19 25.19 -23.15
N SER A 4 -8.71 23.99 -23.41
CA SER A 4 -8.90 22.98 -22.38
C SER A 4 -7.54 22.71 -21.74
N GLN A 5 -7.37 23.05 -20.47
CA GLN A 5 -6.17 22.66 -19.75
C GLN A 5 -6.17 21.14 -19.61
N GLU A 6 -5.11 20.52 -20.13
CA GLU A 6 -4.85 19.10 -20.05
C GLU A 6 -3.94 18.85 -18.84
N LEU A 7 -4.37 17.96 -17.96
CA LEU A 7 -3.64 17.57 -16.76
C LEU A 7 -3.26 16.11 -16.87
N HIS A 8 -1.96 15.85 -16.90
CA HIS A 8 -1.42 14.50 -16.80
C HIS A 8 -1.28 14.12 -15.33
N ILE A 9 -1.83 12.98 -14.96
CA ILE A 9 -1.73 12.43 -13.61
C ILE A 9 -1.04 11.08 -13.70
N HIS A 10 0.10 10.96 -13.03
CA HIS A 10 0.82 9.71 -12.88
C HIS A 10 0.37 8.99 -11.59
N VAL A 11 -0.16 7.78 -11.76
CA VAL A 11 -0.70 6.94 -10.69
C VAL A 11 0.19 5.71 -10.51
N ALA A 12 0.78 5.55 -9.34
CA ALA A 12 1.53 4.34 -8.97
C ALA A 12 0.69 3.50 -7.99
N HIS A 13 0.36 2.26 -8.36
CA HIS A 13 -0.42 1.34 -7.51
C HIS A 13 0.12 -0.08 -7.58
N SER A 14 -0.42 -0.99 -6.75
CA SER A 14 0.06 -2.37 -6.77
C SER A 14 -0.57 -3.17 -7.92
N PRO A 15 0.07 -4.24 -8.40
CA PRO A 15 -0.56 -5.15 -9.36
C PRO A 15 -1.64 -6.05 -8.73
N ASP A 16 -1.99 -5.83 -7.46
CA ASP A 16 -2.94 -6.67 -6.73
C ASP A 16 -4.36 -6.52 -7.30
N PRO A 17 -5.19 -7.59 -7.23
CA PRO A 17 -6.53 -7.56 -7.82
C PRO A 17 -7.43 -6.44 -7.31
N ASP A 18 -7.31 -6.05 -6.04
CA ASP A 18 -8.10 -4.97 -5.43
C ASP A 18 -7.72 -3.60 -5.98
N ASP A 19 -6.42 -3.30 -6.13
CA ASP A 19 -5.94 -2.06 -6.74
C ASP A 19 -6.32 -1.97 -8.22
N ARG A 20 -6.13 -3.06 -8.98
CA ARG A 20 -6.54 -3.10 -10.39
C ARG A 20 -8.04 -2.89 -10.57
N LEU A 21 -8.86 -3.46 -9.69
CA LEU A 21 -10.30 -3.25 -9.70
C LEU A 21 -10.65 -1.79 -9.38
N MET A 22 -9.94 -1.18 -8.43
CA MET A 22 -10.13 0.22 -8.04
C MET A 22 -9.87 1.19 -9.21
N PHE A 23 -8.80 0.96 -9.98
CA PHE A 23 -8.41 1.82 -11.11
C PHE A 23 -9.03 1.42 -12.45
N TRP A 24 -9.70 0.26 -12.53
CA TRP A 24 -10.29 -0.25 -13.77
C TRP A 24 -11.20 0.75 -14.52
N PRO A 25 -12.08 1.54 -13.86
CA PRO A 25 -12.91 2.51 -14.57
C PRO A 25 -12.10 3.58 -15.32
N LEU A 26 -10.91 3.95 -14.81
CA LEU A 26 -10.01 4.89 -15.47
C LEU A 26 -9.31 4.24 -16.66
N THR A 27 -8.79 3.02 -16.49
CA THR A 27 -8.03 2.32 -17.55
C THR A 27 -8.92 1.82 -18.68
N ALA A 28 -10.17 1.45 -18.39
CA ALA A 28 -11.14 0.98 -19.37
C ALA A 28 -11.99 2.11 -20.01
N GLY A 29 -11.76 3.36 -19.64
CA GLY A 29 -12.45 4.52 -20.24
C GLY A 29 -13.92 4.67 -19.81
N TYR A 30 -14.31 4.09 -18.67
CA TYR A 30 -15.64 4.29 -18.09
C TYR A 30 -15.75 5.56 -17.25
N ALA A 31 -14.62 6.10 -16.79
CA ALA A 31 -14.58 7.36 -16.06
C ALA A 31 -14.58 8.57 -17.02
N PRO A 32 -15.22 9.69 -16.63
CA PRO A 32 -15.15 10.93 -17.41
C PRO A 32 -13.70 11.41 -17.54
N SER A 33 -13.22 11.59 -18.77
CA SER A 33 -11.90 12.18 -19.05
C SER A 33 -11.89 13.70 -18.95
N THR A 34 -13.05 14.33 -18.71
CA THR A 34 -13.18 15.78 -18.52
C THR A 34 -14.06 16.08 -17.31
N VAL A 35 -13.54 16.90 -16.41
CA VAL A 35 -14.26 17.36 -15.21
C VAL A 35 -14.06 18.87 -15.08
N GLU A 36 -15.14 19.63 -14.88
CA GLU A 36 -15.12 21.10 -14.74
C GLU A 36 -14.35 21.82 -15.88
N GLY A 37 -14.44 21.30 -17.10
CA GLY A 37 -13.79 21.88 -18.28
C GLY A 37 -12.29 21.60 -18.40
N ARG A 38 -11.72 20.72 -17.57
CA ARG A 38 -10.33 20.25 -17.65
C ARG A 38 -10.27 18.81 -18.12
N ALA A 39 -9.35 18.51 -19.02
CA ALA A 39 -9.10 17.15 -19.48
C ALA A 39 -8.07 16.48 -18.55
N TYR A 40 -8.34 15.25 -18.15
CA TYR A 40 -7.46 14.45 -17.29
C TYR A 40 -6.96 13.23 -18.05
N LEU A 41 -5.63 13.08 -18.10
CA LEU A 41 -4.94 11.96 -18.72
C LEU A 41 -4.17 11.18 -17.66
N PHE A 42 -4.57 9.93 -17.44
CA PHE A 42 -3.94 9.07 -16.45
C PHE A 42 -2.88 8.19 -17.09
N SER A 43 -1.74 8.07 -16.41
CA SER A 43 -0.71 7.05 -16.69
C SER A 43 -0.52 6.21 -15.44
N PHE A 44 -0.26 4.91 -15.63
CA PHE A 44 -0.21 3.94 -14.53
C PHE A 44 1.16 3.26 -14.46
N GLU A 45 1.71 3.18 -13.25
CA GLU A 45 2.88 2.37 -12.89
C GLU A 45 2.44 1.32 -11.87
N GLU A 46 2.79 0.05 -12.11
CA GLU A 46 2.54 -1.05 -11.18
C GLU A 46 3.84 -1.47 -10.49
N ALA A 47 3.84 -1.51 -9.16
CA ALA A 47 4.98 -1.97 -8.36
C ALA A 47 4.51 -2.64 -7.05
N ASP A 48 5.36 -3.44 -6.41
CA ASP A 48 5.03 -4.00 -5.09
C ASP A 48 4.92 -2.89 -4.02
N THR A 49 4.20 -3.16 -2.93
CA THR A 49 3.93 -2.14 -1.89
C THR A 49 5.19 -1.51 -1.28
N GLN A 50 6.28 -2.29 -1.11
CA GLN A 50 7.52 -1.76 -0.56
C GLN A 50 8.20 -0.82 -1.56
N ALA A 51 8.19 -1.17 -2.85
CA ALA A 51 8.66 -0.29 -3.92
C ALA A 51 7.80 0.99 -4.04
N LEU A 52 6.47 0.88 -3.95
CA LEU A 52 5.56 2.03 -3.97
C LEU A 52 5.83 3.02 -2.83
N ASN A 53 6.07 2.52 -1.62
CA ASN A 53 6.48 3.37 -0.50
C ASN A 53 7.78 4.16 -0.81
N SER A 54 8.73 3.55 -1.53
CA SER A 54 9.95 4.21 -1.99
C SER A 54 9.67 5.26 -3.07
N ILE A 55 8.86 4.92 -4.09
CA ILE A 55 8.42 5.82 -5.15
C ILE A 55 7.77 7.08 -4.55
N ALA A 56 6.84 6.92 -3.61
CA ALA A 56 6.19 8.04 -2.93
C ALA A 56 7.19 8.90 -2.13
N SER A 57 8.14 8.27 -1.43
CA SER A 57 9.19 8.98 -0.68
C SER A 57 10.08 9.84 -1.58
N GLN A 58 10.28 9.40 -2.83
CA GLN A 58 11.05 10.12 -3.84
C GLN A 58 10.22 11.16 -4.60
N GLY A 59 8.90 11.13 -4.46
CA GLY A 59 8.00 12.03 -5.20
C GLY A 59 7.77 11.58 -6.64
N GLY A 60 7.91 10.27 -6.92
CA GLY A 60 7.92 9.72 -8.27
C GLY A 60 6.56 9.68 -8.97
N ALA A 61 5.46 9.85 -8.24
CA ALA A 61 4.10 9.84 -8.79
C ALA A 61 3.20 10.90 -8.15
N ASP A 62 2.20 11.38 -8.91
CA ASP A 62 1.23 12.36 -8.43
C ASP A 62 0.24 11.73 -7.44
N VAL A 63 -0.15 10.49 -7.71
CA VAL A 63 -1.00 9.65 -6.85
C VAL A 63 -0.27 8.33 -6.62
N CYS A 64 -0.13 7.91 -5.37
CA CYS A 64 0.55 6.67 -5.04
C CYS A 64 -0.22 5.88 -3.98
N ALA A 65 -0.45 4.59 -4.23
CA ALA A 65 -0.89 3.66 -3.20
C ALA A 65 0.28 3.40 -2.24
N VAL A 66 0.07 3.60 -0.95
CA VAL A 66 1.12 3.48 0.07
C VAL A 66 0.59 2.78 1.31
N SER A 67 1.49 2.18 2.07
CA SER A 67 1.15 1.64 3.38
C SER A 67 0.67 2.76 4.32
N ALA A 68 -0.43 2.53 5.04
CA ALA A 68 -1.03 3.52 5.95
C ALA A 68 -0.04 4.11 6.98
N VAL A 69 0.83 3.28 7.56
CA VAL A 69 1.87 3.76 8.49
C VAL A 69 2.90 4.63 7.76
N HIS A 70 3.26 4.27 6.54
CA HIS A 70 4.22 5.02 5.74
C HIS A 70 3.65 6.37 5.27
N ALA A 71 2.34 6.44 5.01
CA ALA A 71 1.66 7.69 4.64
C ALA A 71 1.86 8.81 5.66
N LEU A 72 1.99 8.49 6.96
CA LEU A 72 2.26 9.47 8.02
C LEU A 72 3.59 10.21 7.80
N ARG A 73 4.59 9.56 7.20
CA ARG A 73 5.89 10.16 6.86
C ARG A 73 5.81 11.08 5.63
N LEU A 74 4.74 10.97 4.85
CA LEU A 74 4.57 11.67 3.58
C LEU A 74 3.68 12.91 3.69
N LEU A 75 3.10 13.19 4.86
CA LEU A 75 2.15 14.31 5.07
C LEU A 75 2.72 15.70 4.77
N GLY A 76 4.04 15.86 4.71
CA GLY A 76 4.69 17.11 4.29
C GLY A 76 4.72 17.33 2.77
N ARG A 77 4.40 16.31 1.96
CA ARG A 77 4.44 16.35 0.48
C ARG A 77 3.14 15.88 -0.16
N TYR A 78 2.45 14.93 0.48
CA TYR A 78 1.24 14.31 -0.02
C TYR A 78 0.08 14.52 0.95
N GLN A 79 -1.12 14.56 0.39
CA GLN A 79 -2.36 14.54 1.14
C GLN A 79 -3.04 13.18 0.92
N PRO A 80 -3.48 12.48 1.98
CA PRO A 80 -4.31 11.28 1.83
C PRO A 80 -5.62 11.60 1.11
N LEU A 81 -5.97 10.80 0.11
CA LEU A 81 -7.28 10.87 -0.52
C LEU A 81 -8.36 10.35 0.43
N VAL A 82 -9.58 10.89 0.30
CA VAL A 82 -10.74 10.45 1.08
C VAL A 82 -11.34 9.12 0.60
N MET A 83 -10.70 8.48 -0.37
CA MET A 83 -11.11 7.24 -1.02
C MET A 83 -9.89 6.41 -1.41
N GLY A 84 -10.10 5.13 -1.69
CA GLY A 84 -9.05 4.22 -2.17
C GLY A 84 -8.15 3.61 -1.09
N ALA A 85 -8.55 3.71 0.19
CA ALA A 85 -7.84 3.04 1.27
C ALA A 85 -8.33 1.59 1.44
N SER A 86 -7.38 0.66 1.58
CA SER A 86 -7.65 -0.72 1.99
C SER A 86 -7.68 -0.83 3.52
N VAL A 87 -8.87 -1.10 4.06
CA VAL A 87 -9.10 -1.18 5.52
C VAL A 87 -9.74 -2.52 5.86
N GLY A 88 -9.06 -3.26 6.76
CA GLY A 88 -9.60 -4.49 7.33
C GLY A 88 -10.41 -4.22 8.59
N ASP A 89 -11.62 -4.78 8.65
CA ASP A 89 -12.44 -4.84 9.87
C ASP A 89 -12.56 -6.30 10.29
N SER A 90 -12.01 -6.64 11.45
CA SER A 90 -11.94 -8.01 11.97
C SER A 90 -11.10 -8.98 11.10
N TYR A 91 -10.26 -8.45 10.19
CA TYR A 91 -9.24 -9.19 9.44
C TYR A 91 -8.04 -8.28 9.15
N GLY A 92 -6.91 -8.88 8.77
CA GLY A 92 -5.68 -8.14 8.49
C GLY A 92 -4.53 -9.06 8.11
N PRO A 93 -3.29 -8.55 8.14
CA PRO A 93 -2.11 -9.37 7.89
C PRO A 93 -2.02 -10.51 8.90
N VAL A 94 -1.61 -11.68 8.42
CA VAL A 94 -1.43 -12.88 9.23
C VAL A 94 0.00 -13.36 9.13
N VAL A 95 0.51 -13.96 10.21
CA VAL A 95 1.77 -14.69 10.19
C VAL A 95 1.48 -16.17 10.02
N VAL A 96 2.14 -16.78 9.05
CA VAL A 96 2.01 -18.20 8.74
C VAL A 96 3.30 -18.93 9.06
N ALA A 97 3.19 -20.17 9.53
CA ALA A 97 4.31 -21.05 9.80
C ALA A 97 4.02 -22.45 9.26
N LEU A 98 5.08 -23.19 8.92
CA LEU A 98 4.95 -24.60 8.59
C LEU A 98 4.51 -25.39 9.84
N LYS A 99 3.62 -26.36 9.62
CA LYS A 99 3.21 -27.32 10.65
C LYS A 99 4.44 -28.07 11.18
N GLY A 100 4.59 -28.18 12.51
CA GLY A 100 5.77 -28.74 13.16
C GLY A 100 7.01 -27.85 13.15
N GLY A 101 6.93 -26.67 12.52
CA GLY A 101 8.03 -25.71 12.45
C GLY A 101 8.19 -24.90 13.74
N ALA A 102 9.32 -24.20 13.87
CA ALA A 102 9.63 -23.36 15.03
C ALA A 102 8.56 -22.26 15.28
N GLY A 103 7.88 -21.83 14.21
CA GLY A 103 6.83 -20.81 14.25
C GLY A 103 5.42 -21.27 14.66
N GLU A 104 5.18 -22.58 14.83
CA GLU A 104 3.83 -23.11 15.09
C GLU A 104 3.24 -22.67 16.46
N ASN A 105 4.10 -22.34 17.44
CA ASN A 105 3.69 -22.07 18.82
C ASN A 105 3.96 -20.63 19.31
N VAL A 106 4.24 -19.69 18.40
CA VAL A 106 4.69 -18.33 18.75
C VAL A 106 3.64 -17.53 19.51
N TRP A 107 2.37 -17.79 19.20
CA TRP A 107 1.23 -17.13 19.84
C TRP A 107 0.86 -17.72 21.21
N ASN A 108 1.31 -18.94 21.53
CA ASN A 108 0.89 -19.70 22.72
C ASN A 108 1.61 -19.31 24.03
N ASN A 109 1.83 -18.01 24.29
CA ASN A 109 2.46 -17.51 25.53
C ASN A 109 3.83 -18.15 25.87
N GLN A 110 4.63 -18.49 24.85
CA GLN A 110 5.99 -19.01 25.10
C GLN A 110 6.93 -17.90 25.59
N PRO A 111 7.90 -18.23 26.46
CA PRO A 111 8.85 -17.26 27.01
C PRO A 111 9.63 -16.54 25.88
N ALA A 112 9.91 -15.26 26.10
CA ALA A 112 10.56 -14.37 25.13
C ALA A 112 11.84 -14.94 24.50
N SER A 113 12.58 -15.77 25.23
CA SER A 113 13.82 -16.45 24.77
C SER A 113 13.65 -17.37 23.57
N ARG A 114 12.43 -17.80 23.23
CA ARG A 114 12.14 -18.58 22.02
C ARG A 114 11.73 -17.71 20.83
N ARG A 115 11.26 -16.48 21.09
CA ARG A 115 10.88 -15.50 20.07
C ARG A 115 12.12 -14.90 19.39
N GLU A 116 13.18 -14.67 20.16
CA GLU A 116 14.48 -14.16 19.69
C GLU A 116 15.18 -15.05 18.63
N LYS A 117 14.68 -16.27 18.38
CA LYS A 117 15.26 -17.21 17.41
C LYS A 117 14.45 -17.34 16.11
N LEU A 118 13.36 -16.60 15.98
CA LEU A 118 12.49 -16.69 14.82
C LEU A 118 12.83 -15.59 13.84
N HIS A 119 13.26 -16.00 12.66
CA HIS A 119 13.41 -15.10 11.53
C HIS A 119 12.04 -14.90 10.91
N LEU A 120 11.38 -13.79 11.25
CA LEU A 120 10.14 -13.38 10.60
C LEU A 120 10.46 -12.77 9.24
N LEU A 121 9.89 -13.32 8.18
CA LEU A 121 9.93 -12.71 6.86
C LEU A 121 8.74 -11.78 6.74
N THR A 122 9.00 -10.50 6.49
CA THR A 122 7.97 -9.49 6.25
C THR A 122 8.01 -9.05 4.78
N PRO A 123 6.88 -8.59 4.20
CA PRO A 123 6.82 -8.17 2.80
C PRO A 123 7.59 -6.87 2.52
N GLY A 124 8.04 -6.18 3.57
CA GLY A 124 8.87 -4.98 3.47
C GLY A 124 8.82 -4.15 4.74
N GLU A 125 9.95 -3.57 5.12
CA GLU A 125 10.12 -2.82 6.38
C GLU A 125 9.27 -1.56 6.48
N THR A 126 8.79 -1.03 5.35
CA THR A 126 7.94 0.17 5.33
C THR A 126 6.45 -0.17 5.27
N THR A 127 6.11 -1.46 5.29
CA THR A 127 4.72 -1.89 5.22
C THR A 127 4.00 -1.75 6.56
N THR A 128 2.69 -1.50 6.51
CA THR A 128 1.84 -1.53 7.72
C THR A 128 1.91 -2.90 8.40
N ALA A 129 1.99 -3.99 7.62
CA ALA A 129 2.10 -5.35 8.15
C ALA A 129 3.37 -5.57 8.99
N HIS A 130 4.52 -5.07 8.51
CA HIS A 130 5.78 -5.12 9.26
C HIS A 130 5.71 -4.32 10.56
N THR A 131 5.16 -3.09 10.52
CA THR A 131 4.99 -2.28 11.73
C THR A 131 4.06 -2.98 12.74
N VAL A 132 2.98 -3.59 12.29
CA VAL A 132 2.07 -4.35 13.17
C VAL A 132 2.79 -5.56 13.79
N ALA A 133 3.60 -6.29 13.01
CA ALA A 133 4.40 -7.40 13.53
C ALA A 133 5.35 -6.97 14.66
N GLN A 134 6.01 -5.82 14.51
CA GLN A 134 6.85 -5.22 15.55
C GLN A 134 6.05 -4.85 16.80
N LEU A 135 4.90 -4.18 16.61
CA LEU A 135 4.06 -3.75 17.73
C LEU A 135 3.49 -4.91 18.56
N VAL A 136 3.24 -6.06 17.94
CA VAL A 136 2.77 -7.27 18.64
C VAL A 136 3.91 -8.18 19.12
N GLY A 137 5.17 -7.75 18.98
CA GLY A 137 6.36 -8.41 19.52
C GLY A 137 6.77 -9.68 18.77
N LEU A 138 6.66 -9.67 17.43
CA LEU A 138 7.09 -10.77 16.55
C LEU A 138 8.44 -10.52 15.87
N GLU A 139 9.01 -9.32 16.01
CA GLU A 139 10.39 -8.97 15.63
C GLU A 139 11.18 -8.45 16.84
#